data_AF-A0A523GL18-F1
#
_entry.id   AF-A0A523GL18-F1
#
_cell.length_a   1.000
_cell.length_b   1.000
_cell.length_c   1.000
_cell.angle_alpha   90.00
_cell.angle_beta   90.00
_cell.angle_gamma   90.00
#
_symmetry.space_group_name_H-M   'P 1'
#
loop_
_entity.id
_entity.type
_entity.pdbx_description
1 polymer ?
#
loop_
_entity_poly.entity_id
_entity_poly.type
_entity_poly.pdbx_seq_one_letter_code
_entity_poly.pdbx_strand_id
1 'polypeptide(L)'
;MKESFQLILSLIYVAFVIAGISGISYSLFRPEGWVSNWLGSVWSMEMRFLVMAVPVFIISIVVVKKWLNGLFASSKGDTLVNILMGILLLAGIYFSGKYFFF
;
A
#
# COMPACT_ATOMS: atom_id res chain seq x y z
N MET A 1 -25.08 16.24 0.24
CA MET A 1 -25.18 14.79 0.56
C MET A 1 -24.23 13.91 -0.27
N LYS A 2 -24.13 14.08 -1.59
CA LYS A 2 -23.24 13.25 -2.43
C LYS A 2 -21.74 13.43 -2.14
N GLU A 3 -21.29 14.66 -1.89
CA GLU A 3 -19.87 14.96 -1.64
C GLU A 3 -19.36 14.38 -0.31
N SER A 4 -20.10 14.57 0.80
CA SER A 4 -19.71 14.03 2.11
C SER A 4 -19.60 12.50 2.08
N PHE A 5 -20.51 11.83 1.38
CA PHE A 5 -20.48 10.38 1.19
C PHE A 5 -19.25 9.94 0.36
N GLN A 6 -18.94 10.64 -0.73
CA GLN A 6 -17.74 10.37 -1.54
C GLN A 6 -16.45 10.61 -0.74
N LEU A 7 -16.42 11.62 0.12
CA LEU A 7 -15.30 11.91 1.01
C LEU A 7 -15.07 10.77 2.02
N ILE A 8 -16.14 10.26 2.64
CA ILE A 8 -16.06 9.12 3.57
C ILE A 8 -15.56 7.87 2.84
N LEU A 9 -16.11 7.54 1.66
CA LEU A 9 -15.63 6.42 0.87
C LEU A 9 -14.16 6.58 0.45
N SER A 10 -13.77 7.79 0.08
CA SER A 10 -12.38 8.13 -0.27
C SER A 10 -11.43 7.91 0.92
N LEU A 11 -11.83 8.33 2.11
CA LEU A 11 -11.06 8.10 3.34
C LEU A 11 -10.95 6.62 3.69
N ILE A 12 -12.05 5.87 3.61
CA ILE A 12 -12.06 4.41 3.85
C ILE A 12 -11.12 3.72 2.86
N TYR A 13 -11.21 4.09 1.58
CA TYR A 13 -10.34 3.54 0.54
C TYR A 13 -8.86 3.80 0.84
N VAL A 14 -8.50 5.04 1.18
CA VAL A 14 -7.12 5.41 1.52
C VAL A 14 -6.65 4.67 2.77
N ALA A 15 -7.49 4.54 3.79
CA ALA A 15 -7.17 3.81 5.01
C ALA A 15 -6.83 2.33 4.71
N PHE A 16 -7.63 1.66 3.87
CA PHE A 16 -7.32 0.30 3.44
C PHE A 16 -6.06 0.22 2.58
N VAL A 17 -5.84 1.14 1.65
CA VAL A 17 -4.60 1.17 0.85
C VAL A 17 -3.37 1.35 1.73
N ILE A 18 -3.43 2.24 2.72
CA ILE A 18 -2.34 2.43 3.71
C ILE A 18 -2.11 1.15 4.52
N ALA A 19 -3.19 0.49 4.96
CA ALA A 19 -3.09 -0.80 5.65
C ALA A 19 -2.45 -1.87 4.75
N GLY A 20 -2.77 -1.88 3.45
CA GLY A 20 -2.19 -2.79 2.46
C GLY A 20 -0.71 -2.56 2.26
N ILE A 21 -0.29 -1.29 2.07
CA ILE A 21 1.13 -0.92 1.99
C ILE A 21 1.84 -1.38 3.26
N SER A 22 1.32 -1.04 4.44
CA SER A 22 1.93 -1.39 5.72
C SER A 22 2.04 -2.91 5.91
N GLY A 23 1.00 -3.67 5.59
CA GLY A 23 0.99 -5.12 5.73
C GLY A 23 1.92 -5.85 4.76
N ILE A 24 1.97 -5.39 3.49
CA ILE A 24 2.91 -5.92 2.49
C ILE A 24 4.34 -5.59 2.91
N SER A 25 4.62 -4.33 3.24
CA SER A 25 5.94 -3.89 3.68
C SER A 25 6.40 -4.66 4.92
N TYR A 26 5.52 -4.85 5.90
CA TYR A 26 5.83 -5.66 7.08
C TYR A 26 6.15 -7.12 6.69
N SER A 27 5.34 -7.76 5.85
CA SER A 27 5.55 -9.16 5.44
C SER A 27 6.82 -9.36 4.62
N LEU A 28 7.18 -8.38 3.79
CA LEU A 28 8.39 -8.40 2.98
C LEU A 28 9.65 -8.16 3.81
N PHE A 29 9.63 -7.13 4.67
CA PHE A 29 10.84 -6.59 5.29
C PHE A 29 11.00 -6.92 6.77
N ARG A 30 10.05 -7.60 7.44
CA ARG A 30 10.25 -8.10 8.81
C ARG A 30 11.44 -9.08 8.88
N PRO A 31 12.00 -9.34 10.08
CA PRO A 31 12.94 -10.43 10.25
C PRO A 31 12.30 -11.74 9.78
N GLU A 32 13.03 -12.53 8.97
CA GLU A 32 12.51 -13.74 8.29
C GLU A 32 11.31 -13.49 7.35
N GLY A 33 11.18 -12.25 6.87
CA GLY A 33 10.26 -11.88 5.80
C GLY A 33 10.69 -12.46 4.44
N TRP A 34 9.83 -12.29 3.44
CA TRP A 34 10.11 -12.85 2.11
C TRP A 34 11.43 -12.35 1.52
N VAL A 35 11.75 -11.07 1.72
CA VAL A 35 12.97 -10.47 1.17
C VAL A 35 14.21 -11.01 1.86
N SER A 36 14.20 -11.14 3.19
CA SER A 36 15.32 -11.73 3.92
C SER A 36 15.52 -13.21 3.58
N ASN A 37 14.43 -13.96 3.37
CA ASN A 37 14.52 -15.37 3.00
C ASN A 37 15.05 -15.57 1.58
N TRP A 38 14.77 -14.62 0.69
CA TRP A 38 15.23 -14.67 -0.69
C TRP A 38 16.68 -14.19 -0.87
N LEU A 39 17.08 -13.13 -0.15
CA LEU A 39 18.44 -12.57 -0.21
C LEU A 39 19.42 -13.23 0.77
N GLY A 40 18.93 -13.98 1.76
CA GLY A 40 19.75 -14.72 2.72
C GLY A 40 20.77 -13.85 3.43
N SER A 41 22.05 -14.26 3.40
CA SER A 41 23.16 -13.59 4.08
C SER A 41 23.52 -12.20 3.53
N VAL A 42 23.02 -11.84 2.35
CA VAL A 42 23.25 -10.52 1.74
C VAL A 42 22.35 -9.45 2.37
N TRP A 43 21.31 -9.85 3.09
CA TRP A 43 20.37 -8.95 3.74
C TRP A 43 20.94 -8.38 5.05
N SER A 44 21.75 -7.32 4.94
CA SER A 44 22.27 -6.58 6.10
C SER A 44 21.26 -5.57 6.65
N MET A 45 21.39 -5.21 7.93
CA MET A 45 20.49 -4.28 8.61
C MET A 45 20.49 -2.87 7.98
N GLU A 46 21.60 -2.45 7.37
CA GLU A 46 21.74 -1.17 6.68
C GLU A 46 21.01 -1.17 5.32
N MET A 47 21.10 -2.26 4.54
CA MET A 47 20.37 -2.39 3.28
C MET A 47 18.85 -2.43 3.51
N ARG A 48 18.41 -3.00 4.63
CA ARG A 48 16.99 -3.14 4.99
C ARG A 48 16.24 -1.81 5.00
N PHE A 49 16.83 -0.75 5.55
CA PHE A 49 16.17 0.55 5.63
C PHE A 49 15.99 1.21 4.27
N LEU A 50 17.05 1.25 3.45
CA LEU A 50 17.00 1.89 2.13
C LEU A 50 16.09 1.14 1.16
N VAL A 51 16.20 -0.20 1.11
CA VAL A 51 15.41 -1.04 0.22
C VAL A 51 13.93 -1.06 0.61
N MET A 52 13.60 -0.85 1.89
CA MET A 52 12.21 -0.67 2.34
C MET A 52 11.70 0.75 2.06
N ALA A 53 12.47 1.77 2.41
CA ALA A 53 12.02 3.15 2.41
C ALA A 53 11.73 3.66 0.99
N VAL A 54 12.59 3.36 0.01
CA VAL A 54 12.46 3.85 -1.36
C VAL A 54 11.13 3.41 -2.01
N PRO A 55 10.79 2.11 -2.11
CA PRO A 55 9.54 1.69 -2.75
C PRO A 55 8.31 2.14 -1.96
N VAL A 56 8.34 2.11 -0.62
CA VAL A 56 7.22 2.58 0.20
C VAL A 56 6.97 4.06 -0.04
N PHE A 57 8.02 4.88 -0.08
CA PHE A 57 7.91 6.31 -0.31
C PHE A 57 7.35 6.63 -1.71
N ILE A 58 7.82 5.93 -2.75
CA ILE A 58 7.30 6.08 -4.12
C ILE A 58 5.81 5.73 -4.16
N ILE A 59 5.40 4.60 -3.57
CA ILE A 59 4.00 4.18 -3.53
C ILE A 59 3.15 5.20 -2.76
N SER A 60 3.62 5.70 -1.62
CA SER A 60 2.92 6.72 -0.84
C SER A 60 2.71 8.01 -1.64
N ILE A 61 3.71 8.48 -2.39
CA ILE A 61 3.55 9.65 -3.28
C ILE A 61 2.47 9.40 -4.32
N VAL A 62 2.47 8.22 -4.95
CA VAL A 62 1.46 7.86 -5.97
C VAL A 62 0.06 7.87 -5.36
N VAL A 63 -0.12 7.28 -4.18
CA VAL A 63 -1.41 7.27 -3.46
C VAL A 63 -1.90 8.68 -3.17
N VAL A 64 -1.04 9.53 -2.60
CA VAL A 64 -1.39 10.92 -2.26
C VAL A 64 -1.75 11.71 -3.52
N LYS A 65 -0.93 11.61 -4.58
CA LYS A 65 -1.20 12.28 -5.85
C LYS A 65 -2.54 11.86 -6.44
N LYS A 66 -2.87 10.57 -6.37
CA LYS A 66 -4.14 10.04 -6.89
C LYS A 66 -5.34 10.45 -6.02
N TRP A 67 -5.13 10.56 -4.71
CA TRP A 67 -6.15 11.03 -3.78
C TRP A 67 -6.50 12.50 -4.02
N LEU A 68 -5.48 13.36 -4.16
CA LEU A 68 -5.66 14.80 -4.43
C LEU A 68 -6.35 15.09 -5.77
N ASN A 69 -6.10 14.27 -6.79
CA ASN A 69 -6.74 14.39 -8.11
C ASN A 69 -8.15 13.74 -8.18
N GLY A 70 -8.63 13.16 -7.07
CA GLY A 70 -9.89 12.43 -6.98
C GLY A 70 -9.73 10.95 -7.33
N LEU A 71 -9.80 10.08 -6.32
CA LEU A 71 -9.60 8.62 -6.45
C LEU A 71 -10.52 7.96 -7.49
N PHE A 72 -11.73 8.51 -7.67
CA PHE A 72 -12.76 8.02 -8.59
C PHE A 72 -12.90 8.88 -9.84
N ALA A 73 -12.12 9.96 -9.96
CA ALA A 73 -12.06 10.73 -11.19
C ALA A 73 -11.39 9.84 -12.24
N SER A 74 -12.17 9.38 -13.21
CA SER A 74 -11.75 8.50 -14.30
C SER A 74 -10.63 9.17 -15.12
N SER A 75 -9.38 9.04 -14.66
CA SER A 75 -8.23 9.44 -15.47
C SER A 75 -8.01 8.34 -16.51
N LYS A 76 -8.54 8.56 -17.72
CA LYS A 76 -8.11 7.85 -18.93
C LYS A 76 -6.58 7.92 -18.99
N GLY A 77 -5.87 6.84 -18.69
CA GLY A 77 -4.42 6.77 -18.91
C GLY A 77 -3.62 5.82 -18.03
N ASP A 78 -4.09 5.48 -16.81
CA ASP A 78 -3.19 4.88 -15.81
C ASP A 78 -3.66 3.50 -15.31
N THR A 79 -3.91 2.58 -16.24
CA THR A 79 -4.37 1.21 -15.96
C THR A 79 -3.47 0.49 -14.95
N LEU A 80 -2.14 0.66 -15.04
CA LEU A 80 -1.19 0.07 -14.10
C LEU A 80 -1.35 0.63 -12.68
N VAL A 81 -1.51 1.95 -12.55
CA VAL A 81 -1.73 2.58 -11.24
C VAL A 81 -3.09 2.19 -10.68
N ASN A 82 -4.11 1.98 -11.51
CA ASN A 82 -5.41 1.46 -11.09
C ASN A 82 -5.30 0.02 -10.57
N ILE A 83 -4.59 -0.85 -11.29
CA ILE A 83 -4.33 -2.24 -10.87
C ILE A 83 -3.53 -2.26 -9.56
N LEU A 84 -2.44 -1.50 -9.47
CA LEU A 84 -1.62 -1.39 -8.26
C LEU A 84 -2.47 -0.97 -7.06
N MET A 85 -3.27 0.08 -7.21
CA MET A 85 -4.13 0.57 -6.13
C MET A 85 -5.22 -0.45 -5.75
N GLY A 86 -5.74 -1.21 -6.73
CA GLY A 86 -6.65 -2.33 -6.48
C GLY A 86 -6.00 -3.46 -5.69
N ILE A 87 -4.77 -3.85 -6.03
CA ILE A 87 -3.99 -4.85 -5.28
C ILE A 87 -3.74 -4.37 -3.85
N LEU A 88 -3.33 -3.11 -3.68
CA LEU A 88 -3.08 -2.53 -2.35
C LEU A 88 -4.36 -2.47 -1.51
N LEU A 89 -5.51 -2.17 -2.12
CA LEU A 89 -6.81 -2.21 -1.44
C LEU A 89 -7.13 -3.63 -0.96
N LEU A 90 -7.03 -4.62 -1.84
CA LEU A 90 -7.29 -6.03 -1.50
C LEU A 90 -6.34 -6.54 -0.41
N ALA A 91 -5.06 -6.19 -0.51
CA ALA A 91 -4.07 -6.49 0.52
C ALA A 91 -4.44 -5.83 1.85
N GLY A 92 -4.89 -4.57 1.82
CA GLY A 92 -5.37 -3.86 3.00
C GLY A 92 -6.53 -4.55 3.67
N ILE A 93 -7.53 -4.97 2.89
CA ILE A 93 -8.67 -5.74 3.41
C ILE A 93 -8.19 -7.05 4.04
N TYR A 94 -7.30 -7.78 3.36
CA TYR A 94 -6.73 -9.03 3.87
C TYR A 94 -5.97 -8.82 5.19
N PHE A 95 -5.05 -7.86 5.25
CA PHE A 95 -4.25 -7.62 6.45
C PHE A 95 -5.06 -7.05 7.60
N SER A 96 -5.98 -6.12 7.33
CA SER A 96 -6.92 -5.64 8.35
C SER A 96 -7.78 -6.79 8.88
N GLY A 97 -8.35 -7.63 7.99
CA GLY A 97 -9.10 -8.81 8.39
C GLY A 97 -8.27 -9.76 9.26
N LYS A 98 -7.03 -10.03 8.85
CA LYS A 98 -6.09 -10.86 9.61
C LYS A 98 -5.78 -10.30 11.00
N TYR A 99 -5.70 -8.97 11.17
CA TYR A 99 -5.42 -8.35 12.47
C TYR A 99 -6.63 -8.28 13.40
N PHE A 100 -7.85 -8.20 12.85
CA PHE A 100 -9.07 -8.04 13.65
C PHE A 100 -9.82 -9.35 13.92
N PHE A 101 -9.67 -10.37 13.08
CA PHE A 101 -10.42 -11.63 13.17
C PHE A 101 -9.57 -12.86 13.49
N PHE A 102 -8.23 -12.73 13.52
CA PHE A 102 -7.27 -13.78 13.87
C PHE A 102 -6.24 -13.24 14.86
#